data_AF-A0A8T6U6C0-F1
#
_entry.id   AF-A0A8T6U6C0-F1
#
_cell.length_a   1.000
_cell.length_b   1.000
_cell.length_c   1.000
_cell.angle_alpha   90.00
_cell.angle_beta   90.00
_cell.angle_gamma   90.00
#
_symmetry.space_group_name_H-M   'P 1'
#
loop_
_entity.id
_entity.type
_entity.pdbx_description
1 polymer ?
#
loop_
_entity_poly.entity_id
_entity_poly.type
_entity_poly.pdbx_seq_one_letter_code
_entity_poly.pdbx_strand_id
1 'polypeptide(L)'
;MILVDRNLIGRCGLYCGACGIYRAYRDGGAYRERLASAFKCPPQKVRCQGCQALTPECWGNDCKIVKCLNVKGLQFCYECS
;
A
#
# COMPACT_ATOMS: atom_id res chain seq x y z
N MET A 1 22.17 -0.68 16.17
CA MET A 1 21.92 -0.93 14.73
C MET A 1 20.45 -0.61 14.46
N ILE A 2 20.15 0.42 13.67
CA ILE A 2 18.76 0.75 13.31
C ILE A 2 18.29 -0.33 12.33
N LEU A 3 17.36 -1.17 12.75
CA LEU A 3 16.75 -2.21 11.91
C LEU A 3 15.76 -1.52 10.95
N VAL A 4 16.12 -1.45 9.68
CA VAL A 4 15.23 -0.94 8.62
C VAL A 4 14.28 -2.06 8.20
N ASP A 5 12.98 -1.85 8.41
CA ASP A 5 11.95 -2.78 7.94
C ASP A 5 11.79 -2.65 6.42
N ARG A 6 12.28 -3.67 5.69
CA ARG A 6 12.19 -3.74 4.24
C ARG A 6 10.75 -3.81 3.72
N ASN A 7 9.80 -4.21 4.56
CA ASN A 7 8.39 -4.27 4.16
C ASN A 7 7.78 -2.89 3.88
N LEU A 8 8.39 -1.84 4.44
CA LEU A 8 7.96 -0.46 4.29
C LEU A 8 8.56 0.24 3.06
N ILE A 9 9.33 -0.49 2.24
CA ILE A 9 9.79 0.00 0.94
C ILE A 9 8.68 -0.26 -0.07
N GLY A 10 8.01 0.79 -0.52
CA GLY A 10 6.91 0.65 -1.48
C GLY A 10 7.40 0.11 -2.81
N ARG A 11 6.67 -0.85 -3.39
CA ARG A 11 6.89 -1.35 -4.74
C ARG A 11 6.75 -0.26 -5.81
N CYS A 12 6.07 0.84 -5.48
CA CYS A 12 5.99 2.06 -6.28
C CYS A 12 7.18 3.03 -6.11
N GLY A 13 8.21 2.66 -5.35
CA GLY A 13 9.36 3.53 -5.04
C GLY A 13 9.14 4.50 -3.88
N LEU A 14 7.91 4.64 -3.37
CA LEU A 14 7.64 5.45 -2.17
C LEU A 14 8.06 4.71 -0.90
N TYR A 15 8.64 5.41 0.08
CA TYR A 15 8.59 4.93 1.46
C TYR A 15 7.14 4.86 1.92
N CYS A 16 6.71 3.77 2.57
CA CYS A 16 5.31 3.57 2.98
C CYS A 16 4.77 4.70 3.88
N GLY A 17 5.62 5.42 4.61
CA GLY A 17 5.23 6.61 5.35
C GLY A 17 4.69 7.75 4.49
N ALA A 18 4.97 7.76 3.18
CA ALA A 18 4.40 8.70 2.21
C ALA A 18 3.17 8.12 1.46
N CYS A 19 2.82 6.85 1.68
CA CYS A 19 1.66 6.23 1.05
C CYS A 19 0.36 6.58 1.80
N GLY A 20 -0.58 7.22 1.11
CA GLY A 20 -1.87 7.62 1.69
C GLY A 20 -2.67 6.47 2.31
N ILE A 21 -2.67 5.28 1.68
CA ILE A 21 -3.36 4.10 2.22
C ILE A 21 -2.71 3.60 3.51
N TYR A 22 -1.38 3.48 3.53
CA TYR A 22 -0.65 3.03 4.70
C TYR A 22 -0.86 4.00 5.86
N ARG A 23 -0.73 5.31 5.61
CA ARG A 23 -0.98 6.34 6.63
C ARG A 23 -2.42 6.36 7.10
N ALA A 24 -3.41 6.23 6.21
CA ALA A 24 -4.81 6.14 6.60
C ALA A 24 -5.10 4.95 7.53
N TYR A 25 -4.44 3.81 7.32
CA TYR A 25 -4.60 2.67 8.23
C TYR A 25 -3.89 2.88 9.57
N ARG A 26 -2.65 3.40 9.56
CA ARG A 26 -1.84 3.61 10.77
C ARG A 26 -2.33 4.76 11.65
N ASP A 27 -2.79 5.83 11.03
CA ASP A 27 -3.19 7.07 11.72
C ASP A 27 -4.69 7.09 12.00
N GLY A 28 -5.49 6.35 11.22
CA GLY A 28 -6.93 6.25 11.38
C GLY A 28 -7.68 7.56 11.14
N GLY A 29 -8.82 7.71 11.80
CA GLY A 29 -9.63 8.93 11.80
C GLY A 29 -10.29 9.28 10.46
N ALA A 30 -10.63 10.56 10.30
CA ALA A 30 -11.43 11.05 9.18
C ALA A 30 -10.80 10.82 7.80
N TYR A 31 -9.47 10.75 7.71
CA TYR A 31 -8.80 10.49 6.42
C TYR A 31 -9.07 9.07 5.91
N ARG A 32 -9.12 8.08 6.81
CA ARG A 32 -9.48 6.70 6.47
C ARG A 32 -10.91 6.60 5.93
N GLU A 33 -11.85 7.27 6.58
CA GLU A 33 -13.25 7.36 6.14
C GLU A 33 -13.38 8.00 4.75
N ARG A 34 -12.66 9.11 4.52
CA ARG A 34 -12.65 9.79 3.22
C ARG A 34 -12.10 8.90 2.11
N LEU A 35 -11.01 8.18 2.34
CA LEU A 35 -10.48 7.22 1.36
C LEU A 35 -11.44 6.06 1.12
N ALA A 36 -12.04 5.51 2.17
CA ALA A 36 -13.01 4.43 2.06
C ALA A 36 -14.21 4.84 1.19
N SER A 37 -14.74 6.04 1.42
CA SER A 37 -15.80 6.64 0.61
C SER A 37 -15.35 6.83 -0.86
N ALA A 38 -14.16 7.40 -1.08
CA ALA A 38 -13.61 7.61 -2.42
C ALA A 38 -13.42 6.29 -3.19
N PHE A 39 -13.02 5.23 -2.50
CA PHE A 39 -12.86 3.89 -3.07
C PHE A 39 -14.13 3.04 -3.02
N LYS A 40 -15.26 3.59 -2.53
CA LYS A 40 -16.54 2.90 -2.40
C LYS A 40 -16.42 1.55 -1.68
N CYS A 41 -15.65 1.53 -0.59
CA CYS A 41 -15.42 0.35 0.23
C CYS A 41 -15.65 0.65 1.71
N PRO A 42 -15.88 -0.37 2.56
CA PRO A 42 -15.92 -0.18 4.00
C PRO A 42 -14.55 0.32 4.51
N PRO A 43 -14.49 1.23 5.50
CA PRO A 43 -13.22 1.71 6.09
C PRO A 43 -12.31 0.58 6.58
N GLN A 44 -12.92 -0.53 7.01
CA GLN A 44 -12.21 -1.73 7.45
C GLN A 44 -11.39 -2.38 6.33
N LYS A 45 -11.69 -2.13 5.06
CA LYS A 45 -10.88 -2.58 3.91
C LYS A 45 -9.69 -1.68 3.62
N VAL A 46 -9.67 -0.43 4.10
CA VAL A 46 -8.49 0.45 4.03
C VAL A 46 -7.47 -0.03 5.07
N ARG A 47 -6.77 -1.12 4.77
CA ARG A 47 -5.74 -1.75 5.62
C ARG A 47 -4.49 -1.99 4.81
N CYS A 48 -3.31 -1.63 5.34
CA CYS A 48 -2.05 -1.89 4.65
C CYS A 48 -0.89 -1.95 5.66
N GLN A 49 -0.08 -3.00 5.58
CA GLN A 49 1.12 -3.17 6.42
C GLN A 49 2.42 -2.96 5.63
N GLY A 50 2.32 -2.44 4.41
CA GLY A 50 3.42 -2.36 3.44
C GLY A 50 3.18 -3.33 2.27
N CYS A 51 3.42 -2.86 1.04
CA CYS A 51 3.07 -3.63 -0.15
C CYS A 51 4.12 -4.69 -0.55
N GLN A 52 5.19 -4.85 0.22
CA GLN A 52 6.13 -5.97 0.09
C GLN A 52 5.66 -7.23 0.83
N ALA A 53 4.78 -7.07 1.83
CA ALA A 53 4.19 -8.16 2.58
C ALA A 53 2.66 -8.12 2.44
N LEU A 54 2.17 -8.37 1.22
CA LEU A 54 0.73 -8.36 0.93
C LEU A 54 0.05 -9.56 1.60
N THR A 55 -0.74 -9.30 2.64
CA THR A 55 -1.71 -10.26 3.19
C THR A 55 -3.03 -10.19 2.41
N PRO A 56 -3.93 -11.19 2.51
CA PRO A 56 -5.23 -11.17 1.83
C PRO A 56 -6.09 -9.93 2.15
N GLU A 57 -5.95 -9.38 3.36
CA GLU A 57 -6.71 -8.21 3.84
C GLU A 57 -6.09 -6.87 3.44
N CYS A 58 -4.91 -6.91 2.80
CA CYS A 58 -4.18 -5.71 2.44
C CYS A 58 -4.84 -5.02 1.22
N TRP A 59 -5.15 -3.74 1.36
CA TRP A 59 -5.57 -2.86 0.28
C TRP A 59 -4.56 -2.79 -0.87
N GLY A 60 -3.29 -3.13 -0.60
CA GLY A 60 -2.27 -3.26 -1.63
C GLY A 60 -2.68 -4.22 -2.77
N ASN A 61 -3.55 -5.20 -2.50
CA ASN A 61 -4.10 -6.09 -3.53
C ASN A 61 -5.01 -5.34 -4.52
N ASP A 62 -5.59 -4.21 -4.15
CA ASP A 62 -6.39 -3.32 -5.01
C ASP A 62 -5.61 -2.15 -5.60
N CYS A 63 -4.35 -1.96 -5.20
CA CYS A 63 -3.49 -0.93 -5.74
C CYS A 63 -3.17 -1.20 -7.22
N LYS A 64 -3.47 -0.23 -8.09
CA LYS A 64 -3.19 -0.31 -9.53
C LYS A 64 -1.71 -0.58 -9.83
N ILE A 65 -0.80 0.00 -9.05
CA ILE A 65 0.65 -0.19 -9.23
C ILE A 65 1.04 -1.62 -8.88
N VAL A 66 0.58 -2.15 -7.75
CA VAL A 66 0.84 -3.55 -7.35
C VAL A 66 0.29 -4.52 -8.39
N LYS A 67 -0.95 -4.32 -8.86
CA LYS A 67 -1.55 -5.13 -9.94
C LYS A 67 -0.71 -5.09 -11.21
N CYS A 68 -0.28 -3.90 -11.64
CA CYS A 68 0.58 -3.71 -12.81
C CYS A 68 1.90 -4.49 -12.69
N LEU A 69 2.57 -4.37 -11.54
CA LEU A 69 3.83 -5.06 -11.27
C LEU A 69 3.67 -6.58 -11.23
N ASN A 70 2.59 -7.08 -10.62
CA ASN A 70 2.30 -8.51 -10.60
C ASN A 70 2.08 -9.07 -12.02
N VAL A 71 1.33 -8.34 -12.87
CA VAL A 71 1.12 -8.74 -14.28
C VAL A 71 2.43 -8.74 -15.06
N LYS A 72 3.33 -7.78 -14.79
CA LYS A 72 4.64 -7.68 -15.45
C LYS A 72 5.73 -8.57 -14.83
N GLY A 73 5.46 -9.25 -13.71
CA GLY A 73 6.47 -10.03 -12.98
C GLY A 73 7.57 -9.18 -12.33
N LEU A 74 7.32 -7.89 -12.08
CA LEU A 74 8.30 -6.94 -11.52
C LEU A 74 8.12 -6.77 -10.01
N GLN A 75 9.22 -6.52 -9.30
CA GLN A 75 9.18 -6.22 -7.86
C GLN A 75 8.92 -4.74 -7.60
N PHE A 76 9.58 -3.87 -8.37
CA PHE A 76 9.51 -2.43 -8.24
C PHE A 76 9.15 -1.75 -9.57
N CYS A 77 8.52 -0.57 -9.48
CA CYS A 77 8.16 0.20 -10.66
C CYS A 77 9.34 0.74 -11.47
N TYR A 78 10.49 0.97 -10.84
CA TYR A 78 11.69 1.44 -11.55
C TYR A 78 12.26 0.38 -12.49
N GLU A 79 11.89 -0.89 -12.31
CA GLU A 79 12.34 -2.01 -13.16
C GLU A 79 11.56 -2.06 -14.49
N CYS A 80 10.53 -1.22 -14.66
CA CYS A 80 9.75 -1.18 -15.89
C CYS A 80 10.50 -0.43 -16.99
N SER A 81 10.68 -1.09 -18.13
CA SER A 81 11.14 -0.52 -19.40
C SER A 81 10.07 0.28 -20.11
#